data_AF-A0A8H3LXA9-F1
#
_entry.id   AF-A0A8H3LXA9-F1
#
_cell.length_a   1.000
_cell.length_b   1.000
_cell.length_c   1.000
_cell.angle_alpha   90.00
_cell.angle_beta   90.00
_cell.angle_gamma   90.00
#
_symmetry.space_group_name_H-M   'P 1'
#
loop_
_entity.id
_entity.type
_entity.pdbx_description
1 polymer ?
#
loop_
_entity_poly.entity_id
_entity_poly.type
_entity_poly.pdbx_seq_one_letter_code
_entity_poly.pdbx_strand_id
1 'polypeptide(L)' 'MQVLSWPPQSPDLNPIEHLWNDIDRHLRALDIEIRSKDMLWEQIFNVWNETALEACSKLIEIMPERINDVIKAKGGYTRW' A
#
# COMPACT_ATOMS: atom_id res chain seq x y z
N MET A 1 3.18 -2.10 -24.41
CA MET A 1 2.92 -1.96 -22.96
C MET A 1 1.45 -1.64 -22.81
N GLN A 2 0.71 -2.40 -22.02
CA GLN A 2 -0.72 -2.18 -21.79
C GLN A 2 -0.88 -1.41 -20.48
N VAL A 3 -1.70 -0.35 -20.49
CA VAL A 3 -1.96 0.50 -19.33
C VAL A 3 -3.40 0.32 -18.91
N LEU A 4 -3.64 0.16 -17.61
CA LEU A 4 -5.00 0.07 -17.06
C LEU A 4 -5.68 1.44 -17.14
N SER A 5 -6.96 1.46 -17.51
CA SER A 5 -7.78 2.67 -17.42
C SER A 5 -8.01 3.01 -15.95
N TRP A 6 -7.50 4.15 -15.50
CA TRP A 6 -7.54 4.55 -14.09
C TRP A 6 -8.40 5.80 -13.88
N PRO A 7 -9.36 5.78 -12.92
CA PRO A 7 -10.12 6.98 -12.57
C PRO A 7 -9.24 8.02 -11.86
N PRO A 8 -9.46 9.33 -12.11
CA PRO A 8 -8.73 10.38 -11.39
C PRO A 8 -9.07 10.36 -9.90
N GLN A 9 -8.10 10.72 -9.06
CA GLN A 9 -8.28 10.87 -7.60
C GLN A 9 -8.80 9.62 -6.87
N SER A 10 -8.43 8.42 -7.32
CA SER A 10 -8.80 7.15 -6.67
C SER A 10 -7.61 6.45 -6.02
N PRO A 11 -7.01 7.01 -4.95
CA PRO A 11 -5.99 6.31 -4.18
C PRO A 11 -6.51 5.01 -3.54
N ASP A 12 -7.81 4.94 -3.26
CA ASP A 12 -8.54 3.79 -2.72
C ASP A 12 -8.36 2.52 -3.58
N LEU A 13 -8.24 2.73 -4.90
CA LEU A 13 -8.02 1.66 -5.85
C LEU A 13 -6.54 1.30 -5.97
N ASN A 14 -5.61 2.16 -5.55
CA ASN A 14 -4.17 1.96 -5.72
C ASN A 14 -3.61 1.08 -4.58
N PRO A 15 -3.32 -0.22 -4.81
CA PRO A 15 -2.95 -1.12 -3.73
C PRO A 15 -1.62 -0.76 -3.06
N ILE A 16 -0.73 -0.08 -3.78
CA ILE A 16 0.59 0.28 -3.26
C ILE A 16 0.50 1.28 -2.09
N GLU A 17 -0.56 2.08 -2.01
CA GLU A 17 -0.77 3.01 -0.91
C GLU A 17 -0.91 2.26 0.42
N HIS A 18 -1.58 1.09 0.40
CA HIS A 18 -1.69 0.24 1.58
C HIS A 18 -0.38 -0.42 1.94
N LEU A 19 0.38 -0.86 0.94
CA LEU A 19 1.70 -1.43 1.19
C LEU A 19 2.61 -0.41 1.86
N TRP A 20 2.60 0.85 1.39
CA TRP A 20 3.35 1.93 2.04
C TRP A 20 2.89 2.20 3.47
N ASN A 21 1.58 2.20 3.73
CA ASN A 21 1.04 2.34 5.08
C ASN A 21 1.46 1.20 6.01
N ASP A 22 1.47 -0.05 5.51
CA ASP A 22 1.92 -1.21 6.28
C ASP A 22 3.43 -1.14 6.58
N ILE A 23 4.24 -0.69 5.62
CA ILE A 23 5.68 -0.47 5.80
C ILE A 23 5.94 0.63 6.83
N ASP A 24 5.26 1.77 6.74
CA ASP A 24 5.38 2.86 7.72
C ASP A 24 4.99 2.39 9.12
N ARG A 25 3.93 1.57 9.25
CA ARG A 25 3.54 0.98 10.53
C ARG A 25 4.63 0.06 11.10
N HIS A 26 5.20 -0.81 10.28
CA HIS A 26 6.28 -1.69 10.72
C HIS A 26 7.54 -0.91 11.12
N LEU A 27 7.93 0.10 10.34
CA LEU A 27 9.08 0.96 10.64
C LEU A 27 8.91 1.68 11.98
N ARG A 28 7.72 2.20 12.27
CA ARG A 28 7.41 2.86 13.56
C ARG A 28 7.39 1.89 14.74
N ALA A 29 7.17 0.61 14.49
CA ALA A 29 7.17 -0.43 15.51
C ALA A 29 8.57 -0.98 15.80
N LEU A 30 9.57 -0.67 14.96
CA LEU A 30 10.97 -1.00 15.24
C LEU A 30 11.45 -0.22 16.46
N ASP A 31 12.04 -0.93 17.42
CA ASP A 31 12.71 -0.31 18.58
C ASP A 31 14.12 0.17 18.20
N ILE A 32 14.19 1.02 17.17
CA ILE A 32 15.45 1.52 16.58
C ILE A 32 15.31 3.02 16.33
N GLU A 33 16.30 3.78 16.79
CA GLU A 33 16.39 5.21 16.49
C GLU A 33 17.06 5.44 15.13
N ILE A 34 16.28 5.90 14.14
CA ILE A 34 16.78 6.17 12.79
C ILE A 34 17.40 7.57 12.74
N ARG A 35 18.73 7.64 12.61
CA ARG A 35 19.50 8.91 12.71
C ARG A 35 20.06 9.43 11.39
N SER A 36 19.88 8.71 10.28
CA SER A 36 20.34 9.13 8.96
C SER A 36 19.41 8.65 7.85
N LYS A 37 19.54 9.27 6.67
CA LYS A 37 18.81 8.86 5.47
C LYS A 37 19.20 7.46 5.02
N ASP A 38 20.48 7.11 5.13
CA ASP A 38 20.97 5.79 4.72
C ASP A 38 20.42 4.68 5.63
N MET A 39 20.37 4.93 6.95
CA MET A 39 19.71 4.03 7.89
C MET A 39 18.22 3.90 7.59
N LEU A 40 17.53 5.01 7.32
CA LEU A 40 16.11 4.97 6.96
C LEU A 40 15.89 4.12 5.71
N TRP A 41 16.73 4.29 4.69
CA TRP A 41 16.66 3.53 3.46
C TRP A 41 16.86 2.03 3.69
N GLU A 42 17.87 1.67 4.49
CA GLU A 42 18.14 0.28 4.86
C GLU A 42 16.96 -0.34 5.61
N GLN A 43 16.38 0.36 6.59
CA GLN A 43 15.23 -0.17 7.32
C GLN A 43 13.99 -0.32 6.43
N ILE A 44 13.70 0.64 5.54
CA ILE A 44 12.62 0.53 4.55
C ILE A 44 12.85 -0.71 3.68
N PHE A 45 14.08 -0.90 3.21
CA PHE A 45 14.42 -2.04 2.35
C PHE A 45 14.26 -3.38 3.06
N ASN A 46 14.68 -3.48 4.33
CA ASN A 46 14.52 -4.70 5.13
C ASN A 46 13.04 -5.02 5.35
N VAL A 47 12.26 -4.06 5.83
CA VAL A 47 10.81 -4.22 6.06
C VAL A 47 10.08 -4.57 4.76
N TRP A 48 10.45 -3.91 3.65
CA TRP A 48 9.90 -4.21 2.33
C TRP A 48 10.15 -5.68 1.95
N ASN A 49 11.38 -6.17 2.05
CA ASN A 49 11.70 -7.54 1.65
C ASN A 49 11.04 -8.59 2.54
N GLU A 50 10.83 -8.30 3.81
CA GLU A 50 10.17 -9.21 4.75
C GLU A 50 8.66 -9.31 4.52
N THR A 51 8.01 -8.21 4.13
CA THR A 51 6.54 -8.10 4.18
C THR A 51 5.87 -7.99 2.82
N ALA A 52 6.59 -7.52 1.79
CA ALA A 52 5.96 -7.07 0.56
C ALA A 52 5.28 -8.18 -0.23
N LEU A 53 5.83 -9.39 -0.31
CA LEU A 53 5.27 -10.43 -1.18
C LEU A 53 3.89 -10.90 -0.70
N GLU A 54 3.77 -11.21 0.58
CA GLU A 54 2.51 -11.67 1.18
C GLU A 54 1.48 -10.53 1.22
N ALA A 55 1.92 -9.31 1.60
CA ALA A 55 1.07 -8.12 1.60
C ALA A 55 0.54 -7.81 0.18
N CYS A 56 1.40 -7.82 -0.85
CA CYS A 56 0.99 -7.61 -2.23
C CYS A 56 -0.05 -8.62 -2.68
N SER A 57 0.15 -9.90 -2.36
CA SER A 57 -0.77 -10.97 -2.77
C SER A 57 -2.16 -10.73 -2.19
N LYS A 58 -2.24 -10.47 -0.88
CA LYS A 58 -3.49 -10.13 -0.19
C LYS A 58 -4.16 -8.87 -0.75
N LEU A 59 -3.37 -7.83 -1.02
CA LEU A 59 -3.88 -6.56 -1.57
C LEU A 59 -4.46 -6.73 -2.98
N ILE A 60 -3.84 -7.58 -3.81
CA ILE A 60 -4.35 -7.91 -5.15
C ILE A 60 -5.63 -8.75 -5.04
N GLU A 61 -5.66 -9.74 -4.15
CA GLU A 61 -6.83 -10.61 -3.94
C GLU A 61 -8.09 -9.83 -3.55
N ILE A 62 -7.96 -8.75 -2.78
CA ILE A 62 -9.10 -7.92 -2.35
C ILE A 62 -9.51 -6.84 -3.38
N MET A 63 -8.76 -6.65 -4.47
CA MET A 63 -9.09 -5.61 -5.47
C MET A 63 -10.51 -5.68 -6.03
N PRO A 64 -11.08 -6.88 -6.32
CA PRO A 64 -12.48 -6.97 -6.74
C PRO A 64 -13.46 -6.41 -5.72
N GLU A 65 -13.18 -6.57 -4.41
CA GLU A 65 -14.01 -6.00 -3.34
C GLU A 65 -13.91 -4.47 -3.32
N ARG A 66 -12.69 -3.91 -3.44
CA ARG A 66 -12.47 -2.45 -3.49
C ARG A 66 -13.21 -1.79 -4.64
N ILE A 67 -13.11 -2.40 -5.83
CA ILE A 67 -13.81 -1.92 -7.02
C ILE A 67 -15.32 -1.94 -6.79
N ASN A 68 -15.84 -3.01 -6.18
CA ASN A 68 -17.26 -3.11 -5.85
C ASN A 68 -17.71 -2.04 -4.85
N ASP A 69 -16.89 -1.72 -3.85
CA ASP A 69 -17.17 -0.66 -2.88
C ASP A 69 -17.21 0.72 -3.54
N VAL A 70 -16.30 1.02 -4.48
CA VAL A 70 -16.32 2.27 -5.26
C VAL A 70 -17.58 2.34 -6.13
N ILE A 71 -17.99 1.23 -6.75
CA ILE A 71 -19.23 1.16 -7.54
C ILE A 71 -20.46 1.43 -6.66
N LYS A 72 -20.54 0.81 -5.46
CA LYS A 72 -21.62 1.05 -4.49
C LYS A 72 -21.62 2.51 -4.00
N ALA A 73 -20.45 3.10 -3.82
CA ALA A 73 -20.28 4.51 -3.49
C ALA A 73 -20.55 5.45 -4.67
N LYS A 74 -20.89 4.93 -5.86
CA LYS A 74 -21.11 5.68 -7.10
C LYS A 74 -19.90 6.56 -7.47
N GLY A 75 -18.69 6.05 -7.26
CA GLY A 75 -17.44 6.78 -7.50
C GLY A 75 -17.01 7.71 -6.36
N GLY A 76 -17.73 7.70 -5.22
CA GLY A 76 -17.31 8.40 -4.00
C GLY A 76 -16.23 7.64 -3.23
N TYR A 77 -15.71 8.28 -2.18
CA TYR A 77 -14.68 7.74 -1.30
C TYR A 77 -15.10 6.43 -0.61
N THR A 78 -14.13 5.54 -0.45
CA THR A 78 -14.30 4.28 0.29
C THR A 78 -13.42 4.22 1.53
N ARG A 79 -13.45 3.09 2.25
CA ARG A 79 -12.62 2.83 3.44
C ARG A 79 -11.18 2.43 3.11
N TRP A 80 -10.89 2.22 1.83
CA TRP A 80 -9.61 1.75 1.33
C TRP A 80 -8.65 2.93 1.23
#